data_AF-A0A1B6IVX0-F1
#
_entry.id   AF-A0A1B6IVX0-F1
#
_cell.length_a   1.000
_cell.length_b   1.000
_cell.length_c   1.000
_cell.angle_alpha   90.00
_cell.angle_beta   90.00
_cell.angle_gamma   90.00
#
_symmetry.space_group_name_H-M   'P 1'
#
loop_
_entity.id
_entity.type
_entity.pdbx_description
1 polymer ?
#
loop_
_entity_poly.entity_id
_entity_poly.type
_entity_poly.pdbx_seq_one_letter_code
_entity_poly.pdbx_strand_id
1 'polypeptide(L)'
;DAFVKNTLPTLSKTKEYSAFIRQLNIYGFVKVKNEKNDDTEEYYNCFFKRDQPNLMGFMKRTGKASRSESRLNWPSIENSIAFLSNSNFRLSNEVGLLRERVDKQERTINGLLEILSRVFRSGIQNMKMDPSYSQQTVD
;
A
#
# COMPACT_ATOMS: atom_id res chain seq x y z
N ASP A 1 -0.20 21.02 -14.62
CA ASP A 1 -0.50 22.33 -15.24
C ASP A 1 -1.55 23.20 -14.57
N ALA A 2 -2.77 22.72 -14.29
CA ALA A 2 -3.84 23.57 -13.74
C ALA A 2 -3.44 24.26 -12.43
N PHE A 3 -2.73 23.57 -11.53
CA PHE A 3 -2.21 24.14 -10.28
C PHE A 3 -1.29 25.34 -10.52
N VAL A 4 -0.30 25.20 -11.42
CA VAL A 4 0.69 26.26 -11.70
C VAL A 4 0.04 27.48 -12.33
N LYS A 5 -0.96 27.27 -13.21
CA LYS A 5 -1.64 28.35 -13.93
C LYS A 5 -2.68 29.08 -13.06
N ASN A 6 -3.44 28.35 -12.24
CA ASN A 6 -4.65 28.89 -11.60
C ASN A 6 -4.52 29.05 -10.08
N THR A 7 -3.74 28.20 -9.40
CA THR A 7 -3.70 28.14 -7.93
C THR A 7 -2.42 28.72 -7.37
N LEU A 8 -1.28 28.39 -7.94
CA LEU A 8 0.01 28.88 -7.46
C LEU A 8 0.10 30.42 -7.43
N PRO A 9 -0.44 31.17 -8.42
CA PRO A 9 -0.40 32.64 -8.39
C PRO A 9 -1.29 33.26 -7.29
N THR A 10 -2.29 32.54 -6.77
CA THR A 10 -3.14 33.06 -5.67
C THR A 10 -2.52 32.78 -4.30
N LEU A 11 -1.66 31.77 -4.21
CA LEU A 11 -0.97 31.38 -2.97
C LEU A 11 0.43 31.98 -2.83
N SER A 12 1.10 32.33 -3.93
CA SER A 12 2.48 32.79 -3.97
C SER A 12 2.69 33.96 -4.92
N LYS A 13 3.67 34.81 -4.59
CA LYS A 13 4.14 35.89 -5.49
C LYS A 13 4.90 35.37 -6.72
N THR A 14 5.42 34.13 -6.66
CA THR A 14 6.17 33.50 -7.76
C THR A 14 5.29 32.51 -8.50
N LYS A 15 5.32 32.54 -9.84
CA LYS A 15 4.62 31.55 -10.69
C LYS A 15 5.44 30.28 -10.95
N GLU A 16 6.69 30.25 -10.47
CA GLU A 16 7.62 29.14 -10.66
C GLU A 16 7.28 27.97 -9.73
N TYR A 17 6.93 26.82 -10.33
CA TYR A 17 6.67 25.60 -9.57
C TYR A 17 7.89 25.16 -8.75
N SER A 18 9.10 25.33 -9.31
CA SER A 18 10.36 25.02 -8.64
C SER A 18 10.57 25.83 -7.34
N ALA A 19 10.06 27.06 -7.28
CA ALA A 19 10.11 27.89 -6.07
C ALA A 19 9.18 27.35 -4.99
N PHE A 20 7.99 26.86 -5.36
CA PHE A 20 7.06 26.18 -4.45
C PHE A 20 7.67 24.91 -3.86
N ILE A 21 8.24 24.04 -4.70
CA ILE A 21 8.94 22.83 -4.24
C ILE A 21 10.10 23.15 -3.31
N ARG A 22 10.86 24.21 -3.58
CA ARG A 22 11.93 24.65 -2.68
C ARG A 22 11.38 25.04 -1.30
N GLN A 23 10.21 25.66 -1.21
CA GLN A 23 9.59 25.97 0.09
C GLN A 23 9.21 24.69 0.83
N LEU A 24 8.57 23.73 0.15
CA LEU A 24 8.25 22.42 0.74
C LEU A 24 9.51 21.75 1.33
N ASN A 25 10.58 21.69 0.54
CA ASN A 25 11.83 21.06 0.97
C ASN A 25 12.45 21.77 2.20
N ILE A 26 12.41 23.11 2.22
CA ILE A 26 12.97 23.89 3.33
C ILE A 26 12.16 23.68 4.63
N TYR A 27 10.86 23.41 4.54
CA TYR A 27 10.03 23.04 5.69
C TYR A 27 10.03 21.53 5.98
N GLY A 28 10.90 20.77 5.33
CA GLY A 28 11.12 19.35 5.63
C GLY A 28 10.09 18.41 5.03
N PHE A 29 9.28 18.86 4.07
CA PHE A 29 8.44 17.94 3.29
C PHE A 29 9.32 17.02 2.42
N VAL A 30 8.91 15.77 2.29
CA VAL A 30 9.56 14.77 1.43
C VAL A 30 8.58 14.30 0.36
N LYS A 31 9.06 14.14 -0.88
CA LYS A 31 8.24 13.60 -1.98
C LYS A 31 7.99 12.12 -1.72
N VAL A 32 6.73 11.72 -1.76
CA VAL A 32 6.30 10.33 -1.62
C VAL A 32 6.27 9.71 -3.01
N LYS A 33 6.92 8.56 -3.17
CA LYS A 33 6.86 7.79 -4.41
C LYS A 33 5.62 6.90 -4.38
N ASN A 34 4.67 7.15 -5.26
CA ASN A 34 3.50 6.30 -5.42
C ASN A 34 3.73 5.34 -6.61
N GLU A 35 3.87 4.05 -6.34
CA GLU A 35 4.15 3.05 -7.39
C GLU A 35 2.95 2.80 -8.31
N LYS A 36 1.74 3.17 -7.89
CA LYS A 36 0.49 2.89 -8.63
C LYS A 36 -0.01 4.07 -9.45
N ASN A 37 0.47 5.29 -9.19
CA ASN A 37 -0.02 6.50 -9.85
C ASN A 37 1.09 7.55 -9.96
N ASP A 38 1.78 7.58 -11.11
CA ASP A 38 2.87 8.52 -11.38
C ASP A 38 2.37 9.94 -11.72
N ASP A 39 1.08 10.09 -12.04
CA ASP A 39 0.48 11.37 -12.43
C ASP A 39 0.20 12.29 -11.23
N THR A 40 0.32 11.79 -10.00
CA THR A 40 0.06 12.55 -8.78
C THR A 40 1.32 12.74 -7.94
N GLU A 41 1.71 14.01 -7.72
CA GLU A 41 2.79 14.33 -6.79
C GLU A 41 2.29 14.44 -5.36
N GLU A 42 2.79 13.57 -4.48
CA GLU A 42 2.47 13.56 -3.05
C GLU A 42 3.67 14.00 -2.22
N TYR A 43 3.42 14.76 -1.15
CA TYR A 43 4.45 15.25 -0.23
C TYR A 43 4.02 15.01 1.21
N TYR A 44 4.96 14.61 2.06
CA TYR A 44 4.71 14.26 3.46
C TYR A 44 5.56 15.07 4.44
N ASN A 45 4.95 15.47 5.55
CA ASN A 45 5.61 15.98 6.75
C ASN A 45 4.80 15.51 7.97
N CYS A 46 5.44 15.00 9.02
CA CYS A 46 4.74 14.42 10.16
C CYS A 46 3.94 15.44 10.99
N PHE A 47 4.29 16.72 10.90
CA PHE A 47 3.62 17.84 11.57
C PHE A 47 2.56 18.53 10.72
N PHE A 48 2.43 18.16 9.44
CA PHE A 48 1.40 18.69 8.55
C PHE A 48 0.25 17.70 8.44
N LYS A 49 -0.75 17.81 9.34
CA LYS A 49 -1.91 16.91 9.41
C LYS A 49 -3.22 17.67 9.34
N ARG A 50 -4.21 17.07 8.63
CA ARG A 50 -5.58 17.61 8.57
C ARG A 50 -6.16 17.68 9.98
N ASP A 51 -6.87 18.76 10.27
CA ASP A 51 -7.55 19.04 11.55
C ASP A 51 -6.62 19.14 12.78
N GLN A 52 -5.30 19.25 12.57
CA GLN A 52 -4.30 19.40 13.65
C GLN A 52 -3.39 20.62 13.42
N PRO A 53 -3.95 21.84 13.35
CA PRO A 53 -3.18 23.06 13.05
C PRO A 53 -2.11 23.38 14.10
N ASN A 54 -2.29 22.91 15.34
CA ASN A 54 -1.32 23.06 16.42
C ASN A 54 0.04 22.42 16.12
N LEU A 55 0.09 21.39 15.27
CA LEU A 55 1.34 20.74 14.89
C LEU A 55 2.22 21.62 13.99
N MET A 56 1.63 22.58 13.28
CA MET A 56 2.36 23.49 12.39
C MET A 56 3.44 24.30 13.11
N GLY A 57 3.28 24.56 14.41
CA GLY A 57 4.28 25.27 15.23
C GLY A 57 5.61 24.50 15.39
N PHE A 58 5.61 23.19 15.18
CA PHE A 58 6.82 22.36 15.20
C PHE A 58 7.55 22.35 13.86
N MET A 59 6.93 22.84 12.78
CA MET A 59 7.57 22.93 11.47
C MET A 59 8.59 24.06 11.46
N LYS A 60 9.88 23.70 11.42
CA LYS A 60 10.98 24.66 11.40
C LYS A 60 11.53 24.81 9.99
N ARG A 61 11.77 26.06 9.61
CA ARG A 61 12.47 26.39 8.37
C ARG A 61 13.93 25.97 8.49
N THR A 62 14.39 25.11 7.60
CA THR A 62 15.82 24.75 7.52
C THR A 62 16.57 25.92 6.85
N GLY A 63 17.10 26.81 7.69
CA GLY A 63 17.83 28.01 7.26
C GLY A 63 19.30 27.73 6.98
N LYS A 64 19.96 28.67 6.26
CA LYS A 64 21.42 28.75 6.10
C LYS A 64 22.09 29.19 7.42
N ALA A 65 21.82 28.52 8.54
CA ALA A 65 22.56 28.78 9.76
C ALA A 65 23.88 28.01 9.67
N SER A 66 25.00 28.75 9.53
CA SER A 66 26.38 28.28 9.72
C SER A 66 26.86 27.16 8.77
N ARG A 67 27.91 27.43 7.98
CA ARG A 67 28.66 26.41 7.22
C ARG A 67 29.37 25.37 8.11
N SER A 68 29.25 25.48 9.42
CA SER A 68 29.84 24.60 10.42
C SER A 68 28.72 24.02 11.27
N GLU A 69 28.23 22.85 10.83
CA GLU A 69 27.81 21.68 11.61
C GLU A 69 26.62 20.96 10.95
N SER A 70 26.89 19.70 10.56
CA SER A 70 25.96 18.67 10.08
C SER A 70 25.17 18.96 8.79
N ARG A 71 25.67 18.41 7.66
CA ARG A 71 24.94 18.23 6.38
C ARG A 71 23.77 17.23 6.47
N LEU A 72 23.27 16.96 7.67
CA LEU A 72 22.14 16.06 7.91
C LEU A 72 20.98 16.96 8.33
N ASN A 73 20.05 17.17 7.40
CA ASN A 73 18.78 17.80 7.72
C ASN A 73 17.98 16.83 8.62
N TRP A 74 18.30 16.85 9.92
CA TRP A 74 17.74 15.95 10.93
C TRP A 74 16.20 15.93 10.91
N PRO A 75 15.49 17.08 10.75
CA PRO A 75 14.06 17.08 10.51
C PRO A 75 13.60 16.31 9.27
N SER A 76 14.33 16.37 8.15
CA SER A 76 14.01 15.55 6.97
C SER A 76 14.24 14.07 7.22
N ILE A 77 15.27 13.71 8.00
CA ILE A 77 15.55 12.33 8.36
C ILE A 77 14.45 11.80 9.28
N GLU A 78 14.06 12.55 10.31
CA GLU A 78 12.93 12.22 11.19
C GLU A 78 11.64 12.07 10.40
N ASN A 79 11.35 12.98 9.45
CA ASN A 79 10.19 12.87 8.57
C ASN A 79 10.25 11.63 7.69
N SER A 80 11.42 11.32 7.11
CA SER A 80 11.62 10.10 6.30
C SER A 80 11.44 8.83 7.12
N ILE A 81 12.00 8.80 8.34
CA ILE A 81 11.84 7.67 9.28
C ILE A 81 10.37 7.49 9.66
N ALA A 82 9.68 8.58 10.02
CA ALA A 82 8.26 8.54 10.36
C ALA A 82 7.42 8.07 9.16
N PHE A 83 7.74 8.52 7.95
CA PHE A 83 7.08 8.08 6.73
C PHE A 83 7.30 6.58 6.47
N LEU A 84 8.55 6.12 6.52
CA LEU A 84 8.90 4.71 6.29
C LEU A 84 8.29 3.81 7.35
N SER A 85 8.30 4.22 8.62
CA SER A 85 7.67 3.50 9.72
C SER A 85 6.15 3.34 9.49
N ASN A 86 5.46 4.43 9.15
CA ASN A 86 4.03 4.40 8.83
C ASN A 86 3.73 3.53 7.61
N SER A 87 4.57 3.61 6.57
CA SER A 87 4.40 2.82 5.36
C SER A 87 4.60 1.33 5.63
N ASN A 88 5.65 0.96 6.36
CA ASN A 88 5.93 -0.41 6.77
C ASN A 88 4.80 -0.98 7.64
N PHE A 89 4.26 -0.19 8.57
CA PHE A 89 3.13 -0.60 9.38
C PHE A 89 1.91 -0.93 8.52
N ARG A 90 1.56 -0.05 7.57
CA ARG A 90 0.44 -0.26 6.64
C ARG A 90 0.64 -1.49 5.75
N LEU A 91 1.84 -1.65 5.18
CA LEU A 91 2.19 -2.80 4.36
C LEU A 91 2.12 -4.10 5.16
N SER A 92 2.62 -4.09 6.40
CA SER A 92 2.55 -5.27 7.28
C SER A 92 1.11 -5.69 7.55
N ASN A 93 0.22 -4.72 7.78
CA ASN A 93 -1.20 -4.99 7.97
C ASN A 93 -1.86 -5.53 6.70
N GLU A 94 -1.57 -4.95 5.53
CA GLU A 94 -2.10 -5.42 4.24
C GLU A 94 -1.63 -6.85 3.93
N VAL A 95 -0.34 -7.16 4.16
CA VAL A 95 0.20 -8.52 4.03
C VAL A 95 -0.51 -9.49 4.98
N GLY A 96 -0.80 -9.07 6.21
CA GLY A 96 -1.58 -9.87 7.17
C GLY A 96 -2.97 -10.22 6.63
N LEU A 97 -3.70 -9.22 6.12
CA LEU A 97 -5.04 -9.42 5.54
C LEU A 97 -5.02 -10.30 4.28
N LEU A 98 -4.00 -10.13 3.43
CA LEU A 98 -3.84 -10.97 2.23
C LEU A 98 -3.56 -12.43 2.61
N ARG A 99 -2.73 -12.67 3.63
CA ARG A 99 -2.49 -14.03 4.15
C ARG A 99 -3.78 -14.66 4.66
N GLU A 100 -4.57 -13.94 5.47
CA GLU A 100 -5.86 -14.45 5.96
C GLU A 100 -6.81 -14.80 4.79
N ARG A 101 -6.83 -13.98 3.75
CA ARG A 101 -7.62 -14.24 2.54
C ARG A 101 -7.17 -15.51 1.82
N VAL A 102 -5.86 -15.70 1.68
CA VAL A 102 -5.28 -16.92 1.07
C VAL A 102 -5.65 -18.14 1.90
N ASP A 103 -5.50 -18.10 3.22
CA ASP A 103 -5.86 -19.21 4.11
C ASP A 103 -7.35 -19.59 3.99
N LYS A 104 -8.23 -18.60 3.85
CA LYS A 104 -9.66 -18.83 3.64
C LYS A 104 -9.94 -19.48 2.28
N GLN A 105 -9.25 -19.05 1.24
CA GLN A 105 -9.36 -19.67 -0.09
C GLN A 105 -8.88 -21.12 -0.06
N GLU A 106 -7.77 -21.39 0.61
CA GLU A 106 -7.22 -22.75 0.73
C GLU A 106 -8.20 -23.68 1.46
N ARG A 107 -8.79 -23.23 2.58
CA ARG A 107 -9.85 -24.00 3.26
C ARG A 107 -11.06 -24.27 2.37
N THR A 108 -11.46 -23.28 1.57
CA THR A 108 -12.60 -23.41 0.64
C THR A 108 -12.30 -24.44 -0.44
N ILE A 109 -11.12 -24.37 -1.05
CA ILE A 109 -10.68 -25.32 -2.08
C ILE A 109 -10.63 -26.73 -1.52
N ASN A 110 -10.04 -26.91 -0.33
CA ASN A 110 -9.96 -28.23 0.31
C ASN A 110 -11.34 -28.81 0.62
N GLY A 111 -12.29 -27.99 1.08
CA GLY A 111 -13.68 -28.42 1.27
C GLY A 111 -14.35 -28.84 -0.04
N LEU A 112 -14.14 -28.11 -1.13
CA LEU A 112 -14.65 -28.48 -2.45
C LEU A 112 -14.03 -29.79 -2.94
N LEU A 113 -12.72 -29.97 -2.79
CA LEU A 113 -12.02 -31.21 -3.14
C LEU A 113 -12.56 -32.40 -2.35
N GLU A 114 -12.87 -32.21 -1.07
CA GLU A 114 -13.47 -33.26 -0.25
C GLU A 114 -14.86 -33.66 -0.77
N ILE A 115 -15.72 -32.68 -1.07
CA ILE A 115 -17.06 -32.93 -1.63
C ILE A 115 -16.95 -33.66 -2.97
N LEU A 116 -16.13 -33.16 -3.89
CA LEU A 116 -15.90 -33.79 -5.19
C LEU A 116 -15.39 -35.22 -5.01
N SER A 117 -14.40 -35.42 -4.13
CA SER A 117 -13.86 -36.75 -3.86
C SER A 117 -14.91 -37.72 -3.32
N ARG A 118 -15.87 -37.26 -2.50
CA ARG A 118 -17.01 -38.06 -2.03
C ARG A 118 -17.95 -38.43 -3.17
N VAL A 119 -18.33 -37.46 -4.00
CA VAL A 119 -19.22 -37.68 -5.16
C VAL A 119 -18.61 -38.68 -6.15
N PHE A 120 -17.34 -38.50 -6.51
CA PHE A 120 -16.64 -39.43 -7.41
C PHE A 120 -16.51 -40.83 -6.82
N ARG A 121 -16.19 -40.97 -5.53
CA ARG A 121 -16.15 -42.28 -4.86
C ARG A 121 -17.50 -42.99 -4.87
N SER A 122 -18.58 -42.29 -4.51
CA SER A 122 -19.93 -42.86 -4.53
C SER A 122 -20.37 -43.24 -5.95
N GLY A 123 -20.04 -42.44 -6.97
CA GLY A 123 -20.32 -42.76 -8.37
C GLY A 123 -19.59 -44.03 -8.83
N ILE A 124 -18.30 -44.18 -8.49
CA ILE A 124 -17.51 -45.37 -8.83
C ILE A 124 -18.00 -46.60 -8.05
N GLN A 125 -18.40 -46.45 -6.78
CA GLN A 125 -18.98 -47.55 -6.00
C GLN A 125 -20.32 -48.03 -6.57
N ASN A 126 -21.18 -47.12 -7.04
CA ASN A 126 -22.44 -47.48 -7.70
C ASN A 126 -22.20 -48.20 -9.03
N MET A 127 -21.10 -47.92 -9.76
CA MET A 127 -20.74 -48.66 -10.98
C MET A 127 -20.16 -50.05 -10.71
N LYS A 128 -19.60 -50.32 -9.52
CA LYS A 128 -19.04 -51.64 -9.16
C LYS A 128 -20.07 -52.62 -8.59
N MET A 129 -21.31 -52.18 -8.33
CA MET A 129 -22.37 -52.96 -7.70
C MET A 129 -23.39 -53.53 -8.69
N ASP A 130 -23.11 -53.54 -10.00
CA ASP A 130 -23.95 -54.24 -10.98
C ASP A 130 -23.37 -55.64 -11.27
N PRO A 131 -23.95 -56.73 -10.74
CA PRO A 131 -23.48 -58.10 -10.96
C PRO A 131 -23.98 -58.70 -12.28
N SER A 132 -24.69 -57.93 -13.13
CA SER A 132 -25.40 -58.49 -14.28
C SER A 132 -24.53 -58.91 -15.48
N TYR A 133 -23.19 -58.81 -15.39
CA TYR A 133 -22.26 -59.21 -16.46
C TYR A 133 -21.47 -60.51 -16.18
N SER A 134 -21.99 -61.42 -15.35
CA SER A 134 -21.31 -62.71 -15.06
C SER A 134 -22.17 -63.95 -15.25
N GLN A 135 -23.07 -63.97 -16.24
CA GLN A 135 -23.68 -65.24 -16.66
C GLN A 135 -23.99 -65.23 -18.15
N GLN A 136 -23.00 -65.57 -18.98
CA GLN A 136 -23.20 -66.24 -20.26
C GLN A 136 -21.88 -66.84 -20.73
N THR A 137 -21.53 -67.95 -20.09
CA THR A 137 -20.78 -69.04 -20.71
C THR A 137 -21.63 -70.29 -20.59
N VAL A 138 -21.59 -71.14 -21.64
CA VAL A 138 -22.07 -72.53 -21.71
C VAL A 138 -23.60 -72.60 -21.95
N ASP A 139 -24.14 -73.09 -23.07
CA ASP A 139 -23.77 -74.16 -24.03
C ASP A 139 -23.96 -73.76 -25.50
#